data_AF-A0A067BIF2-F1
#
_entry.id   AF-A0A067BIF2-F1
#
_cell.length_a   1.000
_cell.length_b   1.000
_cell.length_c   1.000
_cell.angle_alpha   90.00
_cell.angle_beta   90.00
_cell.angle_gamma   90.00
#
_symmetry.space_group_name_H-M   'P 1'
#
loop_
_entity.id
_entity.type
_entity.pdbx_description
1 polymer ?
#
loop_
_entity_poly.entity_id
_entity_poly.type
_entity_poly.pdbx_seq_one_letter_code
_entity_poly.pdbx_strand_id
1 'polypeptide(L)'
;MDQALTCSSGYVQLGSVRRLWYTLCVCCSCIGVAYVSARQRATTPSSLFLSSAGKYMLRTHKYNGLDYIDKASGLMAGLVSLQWHAHGFYVFDIKKWRFLYVASPEAPGRFAHAIPLRH
;
A
#
# COMPACT_ATOMS: atom_id res chain seq x y z
N MET A 1 6.78 0.66 -65.32
CA MET A 1 5.40 1.04 -64.98
C MET A 1 5.14 0.37 -63.66
N ASP A 2 5.20 1.13 -62.57
CA ASP A 2 5.16 0.56 -61.22
C ASP A 2 3.73 0.75 -60.72
N GLN A 3 2.85 -0.17 -61.13
CA GLN A 3 1.47 -0.17 -60.65
C GLN A 3 1.46 -0.63 -59.20
N ALA A 4 1.22 0.30 -58.28
CA ALA A 4 0.99 -0.03 -56.89
C ALA A 4 -0.31 -0.85 -56.76
N LEU A 5 -0.17 -2.14 -56.47
CA LEU A 5 -1.28 -3.05 -56.20
C LEU A 5 -1.91 -2.68 -54.85
N THR A 6 -3.03 -1.97 -54.88
CA THR A 6 -3.85 -1.69 -53.69
C THR A 6 -4.69 -2.94 -53.37
N CYS A 7 -4.24 -3.73 -52.40
CA CYS A 7 -4.99 -4.88 -51.90
C CYS A 7 -6.17 -4.41 -51.03
N SER A 8 -7.39 -4.46 -51.57
CA SER A 8 -8.65 -4.15 -50.86
C SER A 8 -9.22 -5.34 -50.06
N SER A 9 -8.53 -6.50 -50.08
CA SER A 9 -9.06 -7.77 -49.53
C SER A 9 -8.85 -7.95 -48.02
N GLY A 10 -8.07 -7.07 -47.37
CA GLY A 10 -7.79 -7.16 -45.93
C GLY A 10 -8.91 -6.54 -45.09
N TYR A 11 -9.64 -7.35 -44.32
CA TYR A 11 -10.56 -6.84 -43.30
C TYR A 11 -9.82 -6.64 -41.97
N VAL A 12 -9.65 -5.40 -41.53
CA VAL A 12 -9.08 -5.08 -40.21
C VAL A 12 -10.22 -4.79 -39.25
N GLN A 13 -10.54 -5.77 -38.39
CA GLN A 13 -11.56 -5.58 -37.37
C GLN A 13 -10.97 -4.86 -36.14
N LEU A 14 -11.34 -3.60 -35.97
CA LEU A 14 -10.94 -2.79 -34.81
C LEU A 14 -11.85 -3.08 -33.61
N GLY A 15 -11.37 -3.92 -32.70
CA GLY A 15 -12.00 -4.18 -31.41
C GLY A 15 -13.26 -5.05 -31.47
N SER A 16 -13.74 -5.43 -30.27
CA SER A 16 -14.97 -6.21 -30.10
C SER A 16 -15.69 -5.76 -28.83
N VAL A 17 -16.91 -5.23 -28.99
CA VAL A 17 -17.77 -4.82 -27.86
C VAL A 17 -18.04 -6.01 -26.93
N ARG A 18 -18.12 -7.22 -27.48
CA ARG A 18 -18.30 -8.44 -26.69
C ARG A 18 -17.09 -8.72 -25.80
N ARG A 19 -15.87 -8.58 -26.33
CA ARG A 19 -14.63 -8.71 -25.53
C ARG A 19 -14.52 -7.63 -24.46
N LEU A 20 -14.96 -6.40 -24.77
CA LEU A 20 -15.03 -5.31 -23.79
C LEU A 20 -15.88 -5.69 -22.57
N TRP A 21 -17.10 -6.20 -22.81
CA TRP A 21 -17.99 -6.62 -21.73
C TRP A 21 -17.41 -7.76 -20.90
N TYR A 22 -16.81 -8.78 -21.54
CA TYR A 22 -16.15 -9.85 -20.81
C TYR A 22 -15.04 -9.32 -19.90
N THR A 23 -14.16 -8.46 -20.41
CA THR A 23 -13.08 -7.85 -19.61
C THR A 23 -13.64 -7.05 -18.45
N LEU A 24 -14.69 -6.24 -18.68
CA LEU A 24 -15.32 -5.44 -17.64
C LEU A 24 -15.90 -6.32 -16.53
N CYS A 25 -16.67 -7.35 -16.89
CA CYS A 25 -17.27 -8.28 -15.93
C CYS A 25 -16.19 -8.99 -15.09
N VAL A 26 -15.12 -9.46 -15.71
CA VAL A 26 -13.99 -10.09 -14.99
C VAL A 26 -13.37 -9.09 -14.02
N CYS A 27 -13.02 -7.88 -14.46
CA CYS A 27 -12.44 -6.85 -13.59
C CYS A 27 -13.34 -6.52 -12.39
N CYS A 28 -14.64 -6.26 -12.64
CA CYS A 28 -15.60 -5.97 -11.59
C CYS A 28 -15.75 -7.13 -10.61
N SER A 29 -15.77 -8.38 -11.11
CA SER A 29 -15.86 -9.56 -10.25
C SER A 29 -14.63 -9.71 -9.35
N CYS A 30 -13.42 -9.50 -9.89
CA CYS A 30 -12.18 -9.56 -9.11
C CYS A 30 -12.16 -8.49 -8.02
N ILE A 31 -12.57 -7.26 -8.34
CA ILE A 31 -12.67 -6.16 -7.38
C ILE A 31 -13.68 -6.50 -6.29
N GLY A 32 -14.87 -7.00 -6.66
CA GLY A 32 -15.92 -7.36 -5.71
C GLY A 32 -15.47 -8.45 -4.73
N VAL A 33 -14.85 -9.53 -5.23
CA VAL A 33 -14.32 -10.61 -4.39
C VAL A 33 -13.20 -10.12 -3.47
N ALA A 34 -12.28 -9.30 -3.99
CA ALA A 34 -11.21 -8.70 -3.19
C ALA A 34 -11.79 -7.79 -2.08
N TYR A 35 -12.81 -7.00 -2.38
CA TYR A 35 -13.45 -6.12 -1.41
C TYR A 35 -14.15 -6.90 -0.29
N VAL A 36 -14.97 -7.91 -0.65
CA VAL A 36 -15.70 -8.71 0.33
C VAL A 36 -14.74 -9.49 1.24
N SER A 37 -13.70 -10.11 0.65
CA SER A 37 -12.70 -10.86 1.42
C SER A 37 -11.88 -9.94 2.34
N ALA A 38 -11.49 -8.75 1.87
CA ALA A 38 -10.82 -7.76 2.71
C ALA A 38 -11.72 -7.31 3.87
N ARG A 39 -13.00 -7.03 3.60
CA ARG A 39 -13.95 -6.58 4.62
C ARG A 39 -14.23 -7.64 5.69
N GLN A 40 -14.26 -8.91 5.33
CA GLN A 40 -14.44 -10.02 6.28
C GLN A 40 -13.19 -10.27 7.14
N ARG A 41 -12.00 -10.01 6.62
CA ARG A 41 -10.72 -10.25 7.31
C ARG A 41 -10.20 -9.05 8.09
N ALA A 42 -10.65 -7.83 7.80
CA ALA A 42 -10.03 -6.63 8.31
C ALA A 42 -10.43 -6.32 9.77
N THR A 43 -9.51 -6.55 10.70
CA THR A 43 -9.36 -5.65 11.84
C THR A 43 -8.55 -4.47 11.36
N THR A 44 -9.19 -3.35 11.00
CA THR A 44 -8.46 -2.18 10.48
C THR A 44 -7.48 -1.67 11.54
N PRO A 45 -6.15 -1.73 11.32
CA PRO A 45 -5.22 -1.06 12.21
C PRO A 45 -5.50 0.43 12.10
N SER A 46 -5.84 1.04 13.24
CA SER A 46 -6.40 2.38 13.26
C SER A 46 -5.33 3.43 12.93
N SER A 47 -4.03 3.11 12.99
CA SER A 47 -2.93 4.07 12.83
C SER A 47 -3.10 5.03 11.64
N LEU A 48 -3.00 6.33 11.92
CA LEU A 48 -3.04 7.40 10.92
C LEU A 48 -1.71 7.56 10.17
N PHE A 49 -0.62 6.96 10.64
CA PHE A 49 0.72 7.08 10.06
C PHE A 49 0.87 6.30 8.75
N LEU A 50 0.12 5.22 8.55
CA LEU A 50 0.18 4.40 7.34
C LEU A 50 -0.92 4.78 6.35
N SER A 51 -0.55 4.91 5.07
CA SER A 51 -1.51 4.99 3.97
C SER A 51 -2.31 3.69 3.83
N SER A 52 -3.44 3.72 3.12
CA SER A 52 -4.30 2.54 2.90
C SER A 52 -3.51 1.32 2.44
N ALA A 53 -2.67 1.47 1.40
CA ALA A 53 -1.81 0.41 0.91
C ALA A 53 -0.84 -0.12 2.01
N GLY A 54 -0.26 0.76 2.81
CA GLY A 54 0.63 0.37 3.90
C GLY A 54 -0.07 -0.50 4.95
N LYS A 55 -1.33 -0.19 5.29
CA LYS A 55 -2.11 -0.97 6.26
C LYS A 55 -2.38 -2.42 5.83
N TYR A 56 -2.50 -2.65 4.53
CA TYR A 56 -2.82 -3.97 3.98
C TYR A 56 -1.60 -4.75 3.47
N MET A 57 -0.52 -4.04 3.09
CA MET A 57 0.67 -4.66 2.49
C MET A 57 1.82 -4.82 3.48
N LEU A 58 1.89 -4.01 4.54
CA LEU A 58 2.98 -4.08 5.52
C LEU A 58 2.54 -4.83 6.77
N ARG A 59 3.46 -5.63 7.32
CA ARG A 59 3.21 -6.40 8.53
C ARG A 59 3.57 -5.55 9.74
N THR A 60 2.59 -5.30 10.62
CA THR A 60 2.84 -4.69 11.93
C THR A 60 2.90 -5.77 13.00
N HIS A 61 3.63 -5.49 14.07
CA HIS A 61 3.74 -6.34 15.25
C HIS A 61 3.05 -5.67 16.43
N LYS A 62 2.04 -6.31 17.00
CA LYS A 62 1.33 -5.81 18.18
C LYS A 62 2.07 -6.17 19.46
N TYR A 63 2.31 -5.18 20.32
CA TYR A 63 2.86 -5.37 21.66
C TYR A 63 2.29 -4.31 22.61
N ASN A 64 1.79 -4.73 23.78
CA ASN A 64 1.14 -3.84 24.77
C ASN A 64 0.10 -2.88 24.17
N GLY A 65 -0.70 -3.36 23.21
CA GLY A 65 -1.75 -2.57 22.55
C GLY A 65 -1.24 -1.54 21.52
N LEU A 66 0.07 -1.46 21.29
CA LEU A 66 0.68 -0.63 20.26
C LEU A 66 1.11 -1.49 19.06
N ASP A 67 0.86 -0.99 17.85
CA ASP A 67 1.40 -1.56 16.62
C ASP A 67 2.82 -1.02 16.39
N TYR A 68 3.76 -1.89 16.08
CA TYR A 68 5.14 -1.55 15.75
C TYR A 68 5.45 -1.93 14.32
N ILE A 69 6.28 -1.13 13.66
CA ILE A 69 6.82 -1.41 12.34
C ILE A 69 8.34 -1.25 12.35
N ASP A 70 9.06 -2.12 11.66
CA ASP A 70 10.51 -1.96 11.51
C ASP A 70 10.85 -0.73 10.63
N LYS A 71 12.07 -0.20 10.76
CA LYS A 71 12.47 1.03 10.05
C LYS A 71 12.47 0.87 8.53
N ALA A 72 12.77 -0.32 8.00
CA ALA A 72 12.81 -0.55 6.55
C ALA A 72 11.39 -0.55 5.96
N SER A 73 10.46 -1.27 6.60
CA SER A 73 9.04 -1.24 6.25
C SER A 73 8.43 0.16 6.45
N GLY A 74 8.84 0.89 7.49
CA GLY A 74 8.48 2.29 7.70
C GLY A 74 8.95 3.20 6.57
N LEU A 75 10.20 3.07 6.13
CA LEU A 75 10.75 3.82 5.00
C LEU A 75 9.98 3.54 3.71
N MET A 76 9.67 2.27 3.44
CA MET A 76 8.81 1.85 2.32
C MET A 76 7.39 2.42 2.43
N ALA A 77 6.89 2.64 3.65
CA ALA A 77 5.63 3.33 3.91
C ALA A 77 5.73 4.86 3.75
N GLY A 78 6.92 5.42 3.49
CA GLY A 78 7.17 6.87 3.41
C GLY A 78 7.41 7.53 4.78
N LEU A 79 7.70 6.75 5.82
CA LEU A 79 8.04 7.21 7.16
C LEU A 79 9.56 7.12 7.36
N VAL A 80 10.25 8.25 7.27
CA VAL A 80 11.68 8.32 7.56
C VAL A 80 11.85 8.55 9.06
N SER A 81 12.31 7.53 9.78
CA SER A 81 12.53 7.63 11.23
C SER A 81 14.00 7.81 11.58
N LEU A 82 14.29 8.80 12.41
CA LEU A 82 15.57 9.01 13.08
C LEU A 82 15.36 8.84 14.59
N GLN A 83 16.11 7.94 15.20
CA GLN A 83 16.08 7.72 16.64
C GLN A 83 17.23 8.53 17.24
N TRP A 84 16.89 9.48 18.11
CA TRP A 84 17.88 10.32 18.78
C TRP A 84 17.80 10.05 20.29
N HIS A 85 18.82 9.40 20.84
CA HIS A 85 18.85 8.83 22.19
C HIS A 85 17.73 7.80 22.48
N ALA A 86 17.69 7.28 23.72
CA ALA A 86 16.75 6.23 24.15
C ALA A 86 15.30 6.71 24.29
N HIS A 87 15.02 8.01 24.15
CA HIS A 87 13.75 8.61 24.59
C HIS A 87 12.73 8.82 23.46
N GLY A 88 13.11 8.81 22.17
CA GLY A 88 12.11 8.96 21.12
C GLY A 88 12.61 8.89 19.68
N PHE A 89 11.64 8.91 18.76
CA PHE A 89 11.80 8.85 17.31
C PHE A 89 11.28 10.14 16.68
N TYR A 90 12.12 10.77 15.88
CA TYR A 90 11.72 11.81 14.95
C TYR A 90 11.33 11.13 13.63
N VAL A 91 10.07 11.24 13.25
CA VAL A 91 9.51 10.62 12.05
C VAL A 91 9.10 11.72 11.08
N PHE A 92 9.69 11.71 9.89
CA PHE A 92 9.26 12.53 8.78
C PHE A 92 8.36 11.72 7.84
N ASP A 93 7.09 12.12 7.74
CA ASP A 93 6.14 11.54 6.80
C ASP A 93 6.23 12.29 5.46
N ILE A 94 6.84 11.64 4.47
CA ILE A 94 7.05 12.20 3.12
C ILE A 94 5.70 12.46 2.43
N LYS A 95 4.67 11.64 2.69
CA LYS A 95 3.37 11.74 2.01
C LYS A 95 2.60 12.96 2.50
N LYS A 96 2.73 13.30 3.78
CA LYS A 96 2.02 14.44 4.40
C LYS A 96 2.88 15.68 4.58
N TRP A 97 4.19 15.58 4.33
CA TRP A 97 5.17 16.64 4.62
C TRP A 97 5.09 17.10 6.08
N ARG A 98 5.04 16.15 7.02
CA ARG A 98 4.93 16.42 8.46
C ARG A 98 6.07 15.80 9.22
N PHE A 99 6.67 16.58 10.11
CA PHE A 99 7.57 16.08 11.15
C PHE A 99 6.77 15.74 12.39
N LEU A 100 7.01 14.55 12.93
CA LEU A 100 6.30 13.99 14.06
C LEU A 100 7.34 13.49 15.07
N TYR A 101 7.12 13.78 16.34
CA TYR A 101 7.91 13.19 17.41
C TYR A 101 7.08 12.10 18.07
N VAL A 102 7.66 10.91 18.19
CA VAL A 102 7.01 9.76 18.82
C VAL A 102 7.88 9.30 19.98
N ALA A 103 7.37 9.42 21.20
CA ALA A 103 8.06 8.94 22.38
C ALA A 103 8.27 7.42 22.29
N SER A 104 9.46 6.95 22.66
CA SER A 104 9.75 5.52 22.68
C SER A 104 9.10 4.90 23.92
N PRO A 105 8.10 4.02 23.79
CA PRO A 105 7.59 3.26 24.92
C PRO A 105 8.66 2.29 25.40
N GLU A 106 8.58 1.91 26.68
CA GLU A 106 9.42 0.86 27.24
C GLU A 106 9.03 -0.47 26.59
N ALA A 107 9.92 -0.99 25.74
CA ALA A 107 9.66 -2.16 24.92
C ALA A 107 10.85 -3.14 24.98
N PRO A 108 10.60 -4.46 24.89
CA PRO A 108 11.66 -5.46 24.89
C PRO A 108 12.61 -5.24 23.71
N GLY A 109 13.87 -5.66 23.84
CA GLY A 109 14.96 -5.35 22.90
C GLY A 109 14.65 -5.57 21.41
N ARG A 110 13.76 -6.53 21.07
CA ARG A 110 13.30 -6.74 19.67
C ARG A 110 12.60 -5.52 19.04
N PHE A 111 11.99 -4.66 19.86
CA PHE A 111 11.27 -3.46 19.41
C PHE A 111 12.06 -2.17 19.68
N ALA A 112 13.28 -2.25 20.21
CA ALA A 112 14.09 -1.07 20.55
C ALA A 112 14.34 -0.13 19.35
N HIS A 113 14.29 -0.69 18.13
CA HIS A 113 14.46 0.04 16.88
C HIS A 113 13.17 0.13 16.05
N ALA A 114 12.06 -0.43 16.54
CA ALA A 114 10.81 -0.41 15.80
C ALA A 114 10.05 0.89 16.08
N ILE A 115 9.46 1.47 15.04
CA ILE A 115 8.68 2.70 15.13
C ILE A 115 7.30 2.35 15.72
N PRO A 116 6.92 2.93 16.87
CA PRO A 116 5.58 2.75 17.41
C PRO A 116 4.56 3.56 16.61
N LEU A 117 3.54 2.89 16.07
CA LEU A 117 2.44 3.46 15.32
C LEU A 117 1.31 3.92 16.26
N ARG A 118 1.61 4.88 17.14
CA ARG A 118 0.63 5.48 18.05
C ARG A 118 -0.35 6.38 17.27
N HIS A 119 -1.55 6.61 17.77
CA HIS A 119 -2.40 7.72 17.29
C HIS A 119 -1.96 9.04 17.87
#